data_AF-A0A937PJY7-F1
#
_entry.id   AF-A0A937PJY7-F1
#
_cell.length_a   1.000
_cell.length_b   1.000
_cell.length_c   1.000
_cell.angle_alpha   90.00
_cell.angle_beta   90.00
_cell.angle_gamma   90.00
#
_symmetry.space_group_name_H-M   'P 1'
#
loop_
_entity.id
_entity.type
_entity.pdbx_description
1 polymer ?
#
loop_
_entity_poly.entity_id
_entity_poly.type
_entity_poly.pdbx_seq_one_letter_code
_entity_poly.pdbx_strand_id
1 'polypeptide(L)'
;MKRKLIIALVCINAALLIALAVGTGTQQAKAQTFPTTDYLLLTTQLTPTLEGVCVVDLGSRRMMAWRLRQSGNRYILSPFRAARDLEQDFRRAKTD
;
A
#
# COMPACT_ATOMS: atom_id res chain seq x y z
N MET A 1 40.14 -5.27 -25.22
CA MET A 1 38.71 -4.97 -25.51
C MET A 1 37.75 -5.64 -24.52
N LYS A 2 37.87 -6.95 -24.27
CA LYS A 2 37.03 -7.69 -23.31
C LYS A 2 36.95 -7.07 -21.91
N ARG A 3 38.06 -6.57 -21.37
CA ARG A 3 38.13 -5.93 -20.04
C ARG A 3 37.31 -4.65 -19.93
N LYS A 4 37.26 -3.81 -20.98
CA LYS A 4 36.44 -2.59 -20.99
C LYS A 4 34.94 -2.92 -21.01
N LEU A 5 34.57 -3.98 -21.73
CA LEU A 5 33.20 -4.46 -21.85
C LEU A 5 32.70 -5.03 -20.51
N ILE A 6 33.53 -5.79 -19.80
CA ILE A 6 33.21 -6.30 -18.46
C ILE A 6 33.00 -5.14 -17.47
N ILE A 7 33.87 -4.13 -17.48
CA ILE A 7 33.74 -2.96 -16.61
C ILE A 7 32.43 -2.21 -16.87
N ALA A 8 32.08 -2.00 -18.15
CA ALA A 8 30.83 -1.36 -18.52
C ALA A 8 29.59 -2.14 -18.02
N LEU A 9 29.60 -3.47 -18.16
CA LEU A 9 28.51 -4.32 -17.66
C LEU A 9 28.37 -4.26 -16.13
N VAL A 10 29.49 -4.25 -15.40
CA VAL A 10 29.45 -4.12 -13.93
C VAL A 10 28.88 -2.77 -13.51
N CYS A 11 29.28 -1.67 -14.19
CA CYS A 11 28.75 -0.35 -13.90
C CYS A 11 27.24 -0.24 -14.18
N ILE A 12 26.75 -0.81 -15.29
CA ILE A 12 25.33 -0.82 -15.63
C ILE A 12 24.52 -1.59 -14.57
N ASN A 13 24.98 -2.77 -14.17
CA ASN A 13 24.30 -3.56 -13.15
C ASN A 13 24.30 -2.86 -11.78
N ALA A 14 25.41 -2.22 -11.41
CA ALA A 14 25.47 -1.42 -10.18
C ALA A 14 24.49 -0.24 -10.22
N ALA A 15 24.40 0.47 -11.34
CA ALA A 15 23.46 1.57 -11.52
C ALA A 15 22.00 1.11 -11.44
N LEU A 16 21.67 -0.04 -12.04
CA LEU A 16 20.33 -0.64 -11.96
C LEU A 16 19.95 -1.07 -10.54
N LEU A 17 20.90 -1.63 -9.78
CA LEU A 17 20.68 -1.99 -8.37
C LEU A 17 20.44 -0.76 -7.49
N ILE A 18 21.18 0.33 -7.71
CA ILE A 18 20.98 1.59 -7.01
C ILE A 18 19.62 2.19 -7.38
N ALA A 19 19.26 2.21 -8.67
CA ALA A 19 17.96 2.70 -9.11
C ALA A 19 16.80 1.90 -8.49
N LEU A 20 16.93 0.58 -8.36
CA LEU A 20 15.94 -0.26 -7.69
C LEU A 20 15.85 0.07 -6.19
N ALA A 21 16.99 0.22 -5.51
CA ALA A 21 17.03 0.53 -4.08
C ALA A 21 16.46 1.93 -3.76
N VAL A 22 16.60 2.90 -4.67
CA VAL A 22 16.05 4.26 -4.50
C VAL A 22 14.58 4.34 -4.95
N GLY A 23 14.20 3.56 -5.97
CA GLY A 23 12.84 3.57 -6.54
C GLY A 23 11.80 2.80 -5.72
N THR A 24 12.21 1.94 -4.78
CA THR A 24 11.31 1.20 -3.88
C THR A 24 10.78 2.01 -2.70
N GLY A 25 10.88 3.36 -2.76
CA GLY A 25 10.25 4.24 -1.79
C GLY A 25 8.79 3.85 -1.60
N THR A 26 8.49 3.27 -0.43
CA THR A 26 7.14 2.87 0.00
C THR A 26 6.18 4.01 -0.32
N GLN A 27 5.20 3.78 -1.19
CA GLN A 27 4.15 4.77 -1.46
C GLN A 27 3.59 5.21 -0.11
N GLN A 28 3.78 6.48 0.23
CA GLN A 28 3.30 7.01 1.50
C GLN A 28 1.78 6.92 1.49
N ALA A 29 1.24 6.09 2.38
CA ALA A 29 -0.19 6.04 2.62
C ALA A 29 -0.64 7.43 3.08
N LYS A 30 -1.40 8.14 2.25
CA LYS A 30 -2.00 9.42 2.63
C LYS A 30 -3.26 9.09 3.44
N ALA A 31 -3.18 9.30 4.75
CA ALA A 31 -4.34 9.24 5.64
C ALA A 31 -4.99 10.63 5.68
N GLN A 32 -6.29 10.71 5.44
CA GLN A 32 -7.05 11.93 5.68
C GLN A 32 -8.11 11.65 6.75
N THR A 33 -8.04 12.39 7.84
CA THR A 33 -9.10 12.42 8.86
C THR A 33 -10.16 13.42 8.40
N PHE A 34 -11.42 13.03 8.47
CA PHE A 34 -12.53 13.94 8.23
C PHE A 34 -12.96 14.50 9.60
N PRO A 35 -12.81 15.80 9.88
CA PRO A 35 -13.05 16.36 11.21
C PRO A 35 -14.50 16.24 11.69
N THR A 36 -15.43 15.86 10.80
CA THR A 36 -16.85 15.69 11.08
C THR A 36 -17.27 14.23 11.22
N THR A 37 -16.38 13.27 11.03
CA THR A 37 -16.70 11.84 11.12
C THR A 37 -15.60 11.04 11.80
N ASP A 38 -15.98 9.97 12.50
CA ASP A 38 -15.04 9.02 13.10
C ASP A 38 -14.47 8.04 12.06
N TYR A 39 -14.37 8.48 10.80
CA TYR A 39 -13.82 7.68 9.71
C TYR A 39 -12.46 8.21 9.31
N LEU A 40 -11.51 7.29 9.20
CA LEU A 40 -10.19 7.55 8.66
C LEU A 40 -10.08 6.88 7.29
N LEU A 41 -9.84 7.69 6.27
CA LEU A 41 -9.69 7.23 4.89
C LEU A 41 -8.21 7.10 4.54
N LEU A 42 -7.81 5.95 3.99
CA LEU A 42 -6.45 5.63 3.59
C LEU A 42 -6.42 5.17 2.15
N THR A 43 -5.57 5.79 1.33
CA THR A 43 -5.18 5.21 0.04
C THR A 43 -4.00 4.27 0.26
N THR A 44 -4.10 3.03 -0.19
CA THR A 44 -3.05 2.02 -0.01
C THR A 44 -2.95 1.08 -1.21
N GLN A 45 -1.77 0.49 -1.41
CA GLN A 45 -1.67 -0.75 -2.17
C GLN A 45 -2.23 -1.89 -1.31
N LEU A 46 -3.23 -2.60 -1.81
CA LEU A 46 -3.85 -3.76 -1.16
C LEU A 46 -3.06 -5.04 -1.47
N THR A 47 -2.49 -5.12 -2.68
CA THR A 47 -1.53 -6.13 -3.13
C THR A 47 -0.49 -5.45 -4.03
N PRO A 48 0.62 -6.12 -4.42
CA PRO A 48 1.62 -5.53 -5.31
C PRO A 48 1.08 -5.04 -6.67
N THR A 49 -0.11 -5.48 -7.06
CA THR A 49 -0.74 -5.15 -8.34
C THR A 49 -2.10 -4.46 -8.19
N LEU A 50 -2.55 -4.21 -6.97
CA LEU A 50 -3.87 -3.62 -6.72
C LEU A 50 -3.77 -2.44 -5.76
N GLU A 51 -4.22 -1.30 -6.27
CA GLU A 51 -4.46 -0.11 -5.46
C GLU A 51 -5.89 -0.12 -4.91
N GLY A 52 -6.08 0.53 -3.77
CA GLY A 52 -7.37 0.60 -3.14
C GLY A 52 -7.47 1.65 -2.07
N VAL A 53 -8.66 1.73 -1.51
CA VAL A 53 -9.01 2.63 -0.42
C VAL A 53 -9.45 1.79 0.77
N CYS A 54 -8.92 2.12 1.93
CA CYS A 54 -9.29 1.53 3.20
C CYS A 54 -10.04 2.59 4.02
N VAL A 55 -11.24 2.26 4.50
CA VAL A 55 -11.95 3.06 5.50
C VAL A 55 -11.81 2.35 6.83
N VAL A 56 -11.32 3.09 7.81
CA VAL A 56 -11.30 2.69 9.20
C VAL A 56 -12.39 3.46 9.92
N ASP A 57 -13.37 2.74 10.46
CA ASP A 57 -14.33 3.26 11.41
C ASP A 57 -13.70 3.22 12.80
N LEU A 58 -13.39 4.39 13.34
CA LEU A 58 -12.76 4.54 14.65
C LEU A 58 -13.74 4.27 15.79
N GLY A 59 -15.04 4.52 15.59
CA GLY A 59 -16.08 4.29 16.57
C GLY A 59 -16.36 2.80 16.76
N SER A 60 -16.58 2.08 15.66
CA SER A 60 -16.82 0.63 15.69
C SER A 60 -15.55 -0.22 15.66
N ARG A 61 -14.37 0.40 15.49
CA ARG A 61 -13.06 -0.27 15.33
C ARG A 61 -13.08 -1.31 14.21
N ARG A 62 -13.76 -1.01 13.11
CA ARG A 62 -13.83 -1.88 11.93
C ARG A 62 -13.09 -1.28 10.76
N MET A 63 -12.52 -2.13 9.93
CA MET A 63 -11.79 -1.73 8.73
C MET A 63 -12.40 -2.39 7.50
N MET A 64 -12.72 -1.59 6.49
CA MET A 64 -13.20 -2.06 5.19
C MET A 64 -12.24 -1.63 4.09
N ALA A 65 -11.94 -2.54 3.16
CA ALA A 65 -11.05 -2.28 2.03
C ALA A 65 -11.81 -2.45 0.71
N TRP A 66 -11.75 -1.44 -0.15
CA TRP A 66 -12.23 -1.48 -1.53
C TRP A 66 -11.05 -1.42 -2.49
N ARG A 67 -11.05 -2.32 -3.48
CA ARG A 67 -10.12 -2.23 -4.61
C ARG A 67 -10.62 -1.18 -5.59
N LEU A 68 -9.68 -0.40 -6.09
CA LEU A 68 -9.91 0.52 -7.19
C LEU A 68 -9.59 -0.21 -8.49
N ARG A 69 -10.56 -0.27 -9.42
CA ARG A 69 -10.34 -0.81 -10.76
C ARG A 69 -10.78 0.19 -11.80
N GLN A 70 -9.94 0.46 -12.79
CA GLN A 70 -10.34 1.21 -13.96
C GLN A 70 -11.11 0.28 -14.91
N SER A 71 -12.30 0.71 -15.33
CA SER A 71 -13.13 0.05 -16.34
C SER A 71 -13.47 1.07 -17.42
N GLY A 72 -12.74 0.99 -18.53
CA GLY A 72 -12.79 2.01 -19.58
C GLY A 72 -12.35 3.38 -19.03
N ASN A 73 -13.24 4.37 -19.12
CA ASN A 73 -12.96 5.74 -18.67
C ASN A 73 -13.47 6.05 -17.25
N ARG A 74 -13.83 5.03 -16.46
CA ARG A 74 -14.37 5.19 -15.11
C ARG A 74 -13.55 4.39 -14.10
N TYR A 75 -13.42 4.95 -12.90
CA TYR A 75 -12.92 4.22 -11.74
C TYR A 75 -14.08 3.57 -11.01
N ILE A 76 -13.95 2.28 -10.74
CA ILE A 76 -14.94 1.48 -10.00
C ILE A 76 -14.30 1.04 -8.69
N LEU A 77 -14.96 1.36 -7.59
CA LEU A 77 -14.66 0.78 -6.28
C LEU A 77 -15.44 -0.52 -6.14
N SER A 78 -14.75 -1.60 -5.80
CA SER A 78 -15.38 -2.88 -5.49
C SER A 78 -14.83 -3.44 -4.19
N PRO A 79 -15.64 -4.14 -3.38
CA PRO A 79 -15.18 -4.68 -2.11
C PRO A 79 -14.02 -5.65 -2.34
N PHE A 80 -12.92 -5.46 -1.61
CA PHE A 80 -11.76 -6.33 -1.66
C PHE A 80 -11.73 -7.31 -0.49
N ARG A 81 -12.03 -6.83 0.72
CA ARG A 81 -12.26 -7.66 1.91
C ARG A 81 -13.49 -7.17 2.66
N ALA A 82 -14.20 -8.11 3.28
CA ALA A 82 -15.25 -7.83 4.25
C ALA A 82 -14.67 -7.09 5.47
N ALA A 83 -15.53 -6.40 6.23
CA ALA A 83 -15.13 -5.61 7.39
C ALA A 83 -14.31 -6.44 8.38
N ARG A 84 -13.01 -6.14 8.49
CA ARG A 84 -12.09 -6.73 9.45
C ARG A 84 -12.29 -6.06 10.79
N ASP A 85 -12.40 -6.85 11.85
CA ASP A 85 -12.51 -6.35 13.22
C ASP A 85 -11.11 -6.03 13.76
N LEU A 86 -10.81 -4.75 13.95
CA LEU A 86 -9.51 -4.31 14.44
C LEU A 86 -9.33 -4.60 15.92
N GLU A 87 -10.41 -4.70 16.69
CA GLU A 87 -10.29 -5.03 18.11
C GLU A 87 -9.68 -6.43 18.27
N GLN A 88 -10.09 -7.39 17.44
CA GLN A 88 -9.53 -8.73 17.46
C GLN A 88 -8.04 -8.75 17.08
N ASP A 89 -7.63 -7.93 16.10
CA ASP A 89 -6.26 -7.90 15.60
C ASP A 89 -5.27 -7.17 16.53
N PHE A 90 -5.74 -6.18 17.28
CA PHE A 90 -4.92 -5.35 18.18
C PHE A 90 -5.19 -5.60 19.66
N ARG A 91 -5.92 -6.66 20.00
CA ARG A 91 -6.03 -7.12 21.40
C ARG A 91 -4.63 -7.33 21.95
N ARG A 92 -4.26 -6.56 22.97
CA ARG A 92 -3.02 -6.81 23.72
C ARG A 92 -3.08 -8.24 24.23
N ALA A 93 -2.07 -9.04 23.90
CA ALA A 93 -1.89 -10.34 24.52
C ALA A 93 -1.90 -10.13 26.03
N LYS A 94 -2.90 -10.71 26.71
CA LYS A 94 -2.99 -10.69 28.16
C LYS A 94 -1.70 -11.33 28.66
N THR A 95 -0.81 -10.50 29.20
CA THR A 95 0.39 -10.97 29.86
C THR A 95 -0.07 -11.28 31.28
N ASP A 96 -0.43 -12.53 31.52
CA ASP A 96 -0.63 -13.07 32.88
C ASP A 96 0.73 -13.37 33.51
#